data_AF-A0A5N8VWW4-F1
#
_entry.id   AF-A0A5N8VWW4-F1
#
_cell.length_a   1.000
_cell.length_b   1.000
_cell.length_c   1.000
_cell.angle_alpha   90.00
_cell.angle_beta   90.00
_cell.angle_gamma   90.00
#
_symmetry.space_group_name_H-M   'P 1'
#
loop_
_entity.id
_entity.type
_entity.pdbx_description
1 polymer ?
#
loop_
_entity_poly.entity_id
_entity_poly.type
_entity_poly.pdbx_seq_one_letter_code
_entity_poly.pdbx_strand_id
1 'polypeptide(L)' 'MLQAWLVEDLPGGRVRILTQKTRIGRPAAALASERPNPMLNGHRAWLDGLVAAASGEPGA' A
#
# COMPACT_ATOMS: atom_id res chain seq x y z
N MET A 1 6.34 -2.08 -14.88
CA MET A 1 5.71 -2.04 -13.54
C MET A 1 5.21 -0.62 -13.33
N LEU A 2 3.94 -0.45 -12.97
CA LEU A 2 3.37 0.87 -12.69
C LEU A 2 2.87 0.89 -11.24
N GLN A 3 3.19 1.95 -10.51
CA GLN A 3 2.70 2.23 -9.16
C GLN A 3 1.97 3.57 -9.20
N ALA A 4 0.74 3.60 -8.69
CA ALA A 4 -0.06 4.81 -8.54
C ALA A 4 -0.39 5.04 -7.07
N TRP A 5 -0.47 6.33 -6.72
CA TRP A 5 -0.82 6.82 -5.40
C TRP A 5 -1.89 7.90 -5.54
N LEU A 6 -2.86 7.88 -4.64
CA LEU A 6 -3.81 8.97 -4.45
C LEU A 6 -3.80 9.33 -2.97
N VAL A 7 -3.47 10.59 -2.68
CA VAL A 7 -3.52 11.18 -1.34
C VAL A 7 -4.52 12.32 -1.40
N GLU A 8 -5.53 12.27 -0.55
CA GLU A 8 -6.59 13.28 -0.56
C GLU A 8 -7.09 13.57 0.86
N ASP A 9 -7.46 14.84 1.06
CA ASP A 9 -8.15 15.29 2.26
C ASP A 9 -9.62 14.83 2.22
N LEU A 10 -10.09 14.33 3.35
CA LEU A 10 -11.48 13.98 3.58
C LEU A 10 -12.07 14.84 4.71
N PRO A 11 -13.39 15.07 4.74
CA PRO A 11 -14.04 15.80 5.81
C PRO A 11 -13.74 15.23 7.20
N GLY A 12 -13.67 16.12 8.20
CA GLY A 12 -13.38 15.75 9.58
C GLY A 12 -11.89 15.57 9.87
N GLY A 13 -11.00 16.22 9.12
CA GLY A 13 -9.55 16.20 9.36
C GLY A 13 -8.91 14.84 9.09
N ARG A 14 -9.45 14.07 8.15
CA ARG A 14 -8.93 12.74 7.79
C ARG A 14 -8.19 12.83 6.47
N VAL A 15 -7.16 12.00 6.31
CA VAL A 15 -6.46 11.82 5.04
C VAL A 15 -6.70 10.39 4.55
N ARG A 16 -7.01 10.23 3.26
CA ARG A 16 -7.04 8.91 2.60
C ARG A 16 -5.80 8.73 1.75
N ILE A 17 -5.14 7.59 1.92
CA ILE A 17 -4.01 7.15 1.12
C ILE A 17 -4.44 5.87 0.40
N LEU A 18 -4.53 5.94 -0.93
CA LEU A 18 -4.84 4.81 -1.79
C LEU A 18 -3.60 4.48 -2.64
N THR A 19 -3.27 3.18 -2.71
CA THR A 19 -2.11 2.67 -3.44
C THR A 19 -2.58 1.60 -4.40
N GLN A 20 -2.08 1.62 -5.63
CA GLN A 20 -2.35 0.59 -6.62
C GLN A 20 -1.09 0.27 -7.40
N LYS A 21 -0.94 -1.01 -7.75
CA LYS A 21 0.21 -1.51 -8.50
C LYS A 21 -0.22 -2.45 -9.60
N THR A 22 0.18 -2.13 -10.83
CA THR A 22 -0.01 -3.01 -11.99
C THR A 22 1.31 -3.64 -12.38
N ARG A 23 1.28 -4.97 -12.55
CA ARG A 23 2.41 -5.78 -13.02
C ARG A 23 1.93 -6.80 -14.04
N ILE A 24 2.74 -7.03 -15.05
CA ILE A 24 2.48 -7.96 -16.16
C ILE A 24 3.68 -8.91 -16.25
N GLY A 25 3.42 -10.18 -16.60
CA GLY A 25 4.45 -11.20 -16.84
C GLY A 25 4.31 -12.42 -15.94
N ARG A 26 5.05 -13.49 -16.27
CA ARG A 26 5.03 -14.76 -15.52
C ARG A 26 5.29 -14.60 -14.01
N PRO A 27 6.24 -13.76 -13.56
CA PRO A 27 6.42 -13.53 -12.12
C PRO A 27 5.21 -12.87 -11.46
N ALA A 28 4.51 -11.97 -12.17
CA ALA A 28 3.30 -11.34 -11.66
C ALA A 28 2.14 -12.34 -11.55
N ALA A 29 2.02 -13.27 -12.51
CA ALA A 29 1.04 -14.34 -12.48
C ALA A 29 1.31 -15.34 -11.33
N ALA A 30 2.56 -15.74 -11.13
CA ALA A 30 2.95 -16.61 -10.01
C ALA A 30 2.59 -15.98 -8.66
N LEU A 31 2.97 -14.71 -8.48
CA LEU A 31 2.75 -13.96 -7.25
C LEU A 31 1.27 -13.67 -6.97
N ALA A 32 0.42 -13.60 -8.02
CA ALA A 32 -1.03 -13.43 -7.87
C ALA A 32 -1.73 -14.68 -7.30
N SER A 33 -1.11 -15.85 -7.45
CA SER A 33 -1.61 -17.13 -6.92
C SER A 33 -1.24 -17.37 -5.46
N GLU A 34 -0.24 -16.67 -4.91
CA GLU A 34 0.22 -16.87 -3.54
C GLU A 34 -0.84 -16.46 -2.49
N ARG A 35 -0.92 -17.24 -1.41
CA ARG A 35 -1.83 -17.03 -0.28
C ARG A 35 -1.08 -17.25 1.05
N PRO A 36 -1.07 -16.29 1.99
CA PRO A 36 -1.65 -14.94 1.88
C PRO A 36 -0.97 -14.12 0.78
N ASN A 37 -1.66 -13.12 0.22
CA ASN A 37 -1.13 -12.36 -0.93
C ASN A 37 0.03 -11.45 -0.47
N PRO A 38 1.29 -11.74 -0.85
CA PRO A 38 2.45 -10.98 -0.36
C PRO A 38 2.48 -9.55 -0.89
N MET A 39 1.88 -9.28 -2.06
CA MET A 39 1.78 -7.92 -2.58
C MET A 39 0.82 -7.09 -1.74
N LEU A 40 -0.30 -7.66 -1.31
CA LEU A 40 -1.23 -6.98 -0.42
C LEU A 40 -0.57 -6.68 0.93
N ASN A 41 0.12 -7.68 1.51
CA ASN A 41 0.80 -7.53 2.80
C ASN A 41 1.92 -6.48 2.74
N GLY A 42 2.72 -6.46 1.68
CA GLY A 42 3.77 -5.46 1.51
C GLY A 42 3.25 -4.04 1.38
N HIS A 43 2.15 -3.83 0.63
CA HIS A 43 1.52 -2.50 0.55
C HIS A 43 0.90 -2.07 1.88
N ARG A 44 0.33 -3.01 2.64
CA ARG A 44 -0.19 -2.74 3.99
C ARG A 44 0.94 -2.28 4.92
N ALA A 45 2.01 -3.06 5.03
CA ALA A 45 3.14 -2.70 5.89
C ALA A 45 3.74 -1.34 5.52
N TRP A 46 3.82 -1.04 4.21
CA TRP A 46 4.28 0.26 3.74
C TRP A 46 3.33 1.40 4.16
N LEU A 47 2.01 1.21 4.04
CA LEU A 47 1.02 2.19 4.47
C LEU A 47 1.07 2.43 5.99
N ASP A 48 1.15 1.36 6.76
CA ASP A 48 1.22 1.45 8.23
C ASP A 48 2.49 2.22 8.66
N GLY A 49 3.63 1.94 8.03
CA GLY A 49 4.88 2.67 8.26
C GLY A 49 4.83 4.15 7.84
N LEU A 50 4.19 4.46 6.71
CA LEU A 50 3.98 5.84 6.28
C LEU A 50 3.12 6.62 7.29
N VAL A 51 2.02 6.02 7.75
CA VAL A 51 1.14 6.64 8.75
C VAL A 51 1.88 6.87 10.06
N ALA A 52 2.61 5.87 10.57
CA ALA A 52 3.40 6.03 11.79
C ALA A 52 4.41 7.20 11.68
N ALA A 53 5.17 7.25 10.57
CA ALA A 53 6.14 8.31 10.33
C ALA A 53 5.48 9.71 10.25
N ALA A 54 4.30 9.82 9.63
CA ALA A 54 3.59 11.08 9.51
C ALA A 54 2.92 11.54 10.82
N SER A 55 2.42 10.61 11.63
CA SER A 55 1.78 10.90 12.92
C SER A 55 2.79 11.18 14.04
N GLY A 56 4.07 10.90 13.83
CA GLY A 56 5.09 11.00 14.88
C GLY A 56 4.99 9.87 15.92
N GLU A 57 4.25 8.82 15.62
CA GLU A 57 4.17 7.62 16.45
C GLU A 57 5.36 6.71 16.12
N PRO A 58 6.06 6.14 17.12
CA PRO A 58 7.08 5.13 16.85
C PRO A 58 6.40 3.93 16.15
N GLY A 59 6.88 3.60 14.94
CA GLY A 59 6.36 2.48 14.16
C GLY A 59 6.43 1.17 14.95
N ALA A 60 5.31 0.44 14.97
CA ALA A 60 5.21 -0.88 15.60
C ALA A 60 6.12 -1.92 14.92
#